data_AF-A0A9W6K132-F1
#
_entry.id   AF-A0A9W6K132-F1
#
_cell.length_a   1.000
_cell.length_b   1.000
_cell.length_c   1.000
_cell.angle_alpha   90.00
_cell.angle_beta   90.00
_cell.angle_gamma   90.00
#
_symmetry.space_group_name_H-M   'P 1'
#
loop_
_entity.id
_entity.type
_entity.pdbx_description
1 polymer ?
#
loop_
_entity_poly.entity_id
_entity_poly.type
_entity_poly.pdbx_seq_one_letter_code
_entity_poly.pdbx_strand_id
1 'polypeptide(L)'
;MATINIDLSDSDKTVGSGSVGYDPNSATTIDIVNIGESYTLIVDGIDASVVFTRLGVDVLAHTTFEAINGANLYIWQNGLSLSVGSSLRYEVGDASSITVHPGSFNYEILSSHSVDFIGEEAGSFTYEFTSSGSGKPSFTVNGFSYGDSLNVAGLTYASFVYDADTGNAVLIYGDDAAGSVTFNLENMDQSLAELIAEDPDAYVDASTGAFVAPMCFLAGTRIASPEGERLVEDLVIGDLVLTVSGAARPVRWIGRQTMHRHFGEPDRVWPIQIAAGALDDNLPRYDLFVSPDHALLIDGMLVQAGALVNGTSVMRHRPAEVRFTYYHIELEDHALVLAEGVPAETFVDNVTRRRFDNYAEFEALYGEPKQTIAEMDLPRVKSARQLPASIRERIKVRAREIGGSVAA
;
A
#
# COMPACT_ATOMS: atom_id res chain seq x y z
N MET A 1 -13.55 -25.07 -5.68
CA MET A 1 -13.61 -24.24 -4.46
C MET A 1 -13.29 -25.19 -3.33
N ALA A 2 -12.09 -25.08 -2.79
CA ALA A 2 -11.66 -25.91 -1.69
C ALA A 2 -12.17 -25.30 -0.38
N THR A 3 -13.00 -26.04 0.35
CA THR A 3 -13.53 -25.59 1.65
C THR A 3 -12.76 -26.28 2.77
N ILE A 4 -12.11 -25.48 3.61
CA ILE A 4 -11.39 -25.91 4.81
C ILE A 4 -12.31 -25.61 5.99
N ASN A 5 -12.78 -26.66 6.67
CA ASN A 5 -13.60 -26.48 7.87
C ASN A 5 -12.68 -26.27 9.07
N ILE A 6 -12.89 -25.18 9.81
CA ILE A 6 -12.09 -24.80 10.96
C ILE A 6 -12.95 -24.80 12.22
N ASP A 7 -12.50 -25.56 13.22
CA ASP A 7 -12.98 -25.43 14.59
C ASP A 7 -12.06 -24.45 15.32
N LEU A 8 -12.57 -23.27 15.66
CA LEU A 8 -11.85 -22.19 16.35
C LEU A 8 -12.26 -22.12 17.83
N SER A 9 -12.52 -23.27 18.45
CA SER A 9 -12.97 -23.34 19.85
C SER A 9 -11.94 -23.81 20.87
N ASP A 10 -10.77 -24.26 20.43
CA ASP A 10 -9.76 -24.85 21.33
C ASP A 10 -8.33 -24.30 21.16
N SER A 11 -8.01 -23.73 20.01
CA SER A 11 -6.66 -23.27 19.67
C SER A 11 -6.67 -22.37 18.43
N ASP A 12 -5.61 -21.58 18.30
CA ASP A 12 -5.36 -20.78 17.10
C ASP A 12 -5.16 -21.69 15.89
N LYS A 13 -5.55 -21.20 14.71
CA LYS A 13 -5.49 -21.95 13.46
C LYS A 13 -4.80 -21.13 12.40
N THR A 14 -3.89 -21.76 11.67
CA THR A 14 -3.20 -21.13 10.53
C THR A 14 -3.62 -21.80 9.22
N VAL A 15 -4.02 -20.99 8.25
CA VAL A 15 -4.34 -21.43 6.89
C VAL A 15 -3.42 -20.71 5.91
N GLY A 16 -2.60 -21.48 5.21
CA GLY A 16 -1.69 -20.98 4.18
C GLY A 16 -1.43 -22.04 3.11
N SER A 17 -0.43 -21.81 2.26
CA SER A 17 -0.12 -22.70 1.12
C SER A 17 0.26 -24.15 1.51
N GLY A 18 0.67 -24.38 2.76
CA GLY A 18 0.99 -25.71 3.30
C GLY A 18 -0.19 -26.42 3.98
N SER A 19 -1.35 -25.79 4.10
CA SER A 19 -2.48 -26.32 4.87
C SER A 19 -3.20 -27.45 4.14
N VAL A 20 -3.67 -28.45 4.90
CA VAL A 20 -4.45 -29.56 4.36
C VAL A 20 -5.74 -29.05 3.76
N GLY A 21 -5.98 -29.37 2.49
CA GLY A 21 -7.15 -28.92 1.74
C GLY A 21 -6.94 -27.63 0.94
N TYR A 22 -5.75 -27.00 1.00
CA TYR A 22 -5.40 -25.91 0.09
C TYR A 22 -5.20 -26.42 -1.34
N ASP A 23 -5.69 -25.67 -2.32
CA ASP A 23 -5.46 -25.89 -3.76
C ASP A 23 -5.04 -24.57 -4.40
N PRO A 24 -3.81 -24.45 -4.93
CA PRO A 24 -3.33 -23.21 -5.54
C PRO A 24 -4.09 -22.82 -6.82
N ASN A 25 -4.92 -23.71 -7.38
CA ASN A 25 -5.70 -23.43 -8.59
C ASN A 25 -7.19 -23.13 -8.28
N SER A 26 -7.56 -23.00 -7.01
CA SER A 26 -8.95 -22.79 -6.62
C SER A 26 -9.06 -21.74 -5.51
N ALA A 27 -10.16 -20.98 -5.50
CA ALA A 27 -10.46 -20.09 -4.39
C ALA A 27 -10.53 -20.86 -3.07
N THR A 28 -9.82 -20.37 -2.05
CA THR A 28 -9.80 -20.93 -0.69
C THR A 28 -10.98 -20.39 0.09
N THR A 29 -11.84 -21.27 0.57
CA THR A 29 -12.92 -20.92 1.49
C THR A 29 -12.67 -21.57 2.84
N ILE A 30 -12.70 -20.78 3.92
CA ILE A 30 -12.57 -21.24 5.30
C ILE A 30 -13.97 -21.17 5.92
N ASP A 31 -14.56 -22.31 6.25
CA ASP A 31 -15.85 -22.36 6.96
C ASP A 31 -15.57 -22.56 8.44
N ILE A 32 -15.80 -21.52 9.25
CA ILE A 32 -15.65 -21.62 10.71
C ILE A 32 -16.90 -22.30 11.25
N VAL A 33 -16.74 -23.51 11.77
CA VAL A 33 -17.84 -24.36 12.21
C VAL A 33 -18.11 -24.30 13.71
N ASN A 34 -17.12 -23.87 14.50
CA ASN A 34 -17.20 -23.64 15.95
C ASN A 34 -16.32 -22.43 16.31
N ILE A 35 -16.76 -21.62 17.27
CA ILE A 35 -15.98 -20.51 17.85
C ILE A 35 -16.02 -20.65 19.36
N GLY A 36 -14.85 -20.59 19.99
CA GLY A 36 -14.70 -20.61 21.45
C GLY A 36 -14.52 -19.21 22.02
N GLU A 37 -14.04 -19.13 23.26
CA GLU A 37 -13.95 -17.86 23.98
C GLU A 37 -12.93 -16.89 23.37
N SER A 38 -11.71 -17.33 23.03
CA SER A 38 -10.67 -16.44 22.51
C SER A 38 -9.60 -17.20 21.70
N TYR A 39 -9.63 -17.06 20.38
CA TYR A 39 -8.66 -17.70 19.48
C TYR A 39 -8.48 -16.92 18.17
N THR A 40 -7.32 -17.13 17.54
CA THR A 40 -6.92 -16.45 16.30
C THR A 40 -7.03 -17.38 15.10
N LEU A 41 -7.67 -16.91 14.02
CA LEU A 41 -7.49 -17.47 12.69
C LEU A 41 -6.44 -16.64 11.93
N ILE A 42 -5.32 -17.27 11.60
CA ILE A 42 -4.20 -16.68 10.86
C ILE A 42 -4.27 -17.14 9.39
N VAL A 43 -4.28 -16.19 8.46
CA VAL A 43 -4.17 -16.45 7.02
C VAL A 43 -2.83 -15.96 6.51
N ASP A 44 -2.06 -16.87 5.94
CA ASP A 44 -0.64 -16.66 5.61
C ASP A 44 -0.39 -16.76 4.10
N GLY A 45 -0.13 -15.60 3.48
CA GLY A 45 0.36 -15.48 2.10
C GLY A 45 -0.58 -15.99 1.00
N ILE A 46 -1.89 -16.12 1.28
CA ILE A 46 -2.90 -16.61 0.33
C ILE A 46 -4.14 -15.71 0.30
N ASP A 47 -4.92 -15.84 -0.77
CA ASP A 47 -6.27 -15.28 -0.84
C ASP A 47 -7.28 -16.27 -0.23
N ALA A 48 -8.04 -15.83 0.77
CA ALA A 48 -9.00 -16.68 1.47
C ALA A 48 -10.30 -15.95 1.81
N SER A 49 -11.43 -16.65 1.69
CA SER A 49 -12.74 -16.18 2.14
C SER A 49 -13.21 -16.96 3.37
N VAL A 50 -13.44 -16.27 4.49
CA VAL A 50 -14.05 -16.83 5.69
C VAL A 50 -15.57 -16.71 5.62
N VAL A 51 -16.26 -17.80 5.95
CA VAL A 51 -17.73 -17.89 6.03
C VAL A 51 -18.15 -18.57 7.34
N PHE A 52 -19.39 -18.35 7.76
CA PHE A 52 -19.96 -18.90 8.99
C PHE A 52 -21.25 -19.67 8.68
N THR A 53 -21.14 -20.77 7.94
CA THR A 53 -22.36 -21.44 7.42
C THR A 53 -23.07 -22.32 8.46
N ARG A 54 -22.42 -22.61 9.58
CA ARG A 54 -22.87 -23.59 10.58
C ARG A 54 -22.89 -23.09 12.02
N LEU A 55 -22.53 -21.83 12.26
CA LEU A 55 -22.57 -21.28 13.61
C LEU A 55 -24.00 -21.09 14.09
N GLY A 56 -24.22 -21.37 15.38
CA GLY A 56 -25.48 -21.10 16.07
C GLY A 56 -25.70 -19.60 16.32
N VAL A 57 -26.88 -19.26 16.86
CA VAL A 57 -27.17 -17.90 17.33
C VAL A 57 -26.47 -17.62 18.67
N ASP A 58 -26.10 -16.36 18.91
CA ASP A 58 -25.60 -15.80 20.18
C ASP A 58 -24.27 -16.35 20.72
N VAL A 59 -23.21 -16.37 19.89
CA VAL A 59 -21.87 -16.74 20.34
C VAL A 59 -21.21 -15.56 21.06
N LEU A 60 -20.77 -15.74 22.31
CA LEU A 60 -19.83 -14.80 22.95
C LEU A 60 -18.42 -15.17 22.47
N ALA A 61 -17.81 -14.29 21.69
CA ALA A 61 -16.53 -14.56 21.04
C ALA A 61 -15.56 -13.39 21.18
N HIS A 62 -14.31 -13.69 21.51
CA HIS A 62 -13.18 -12.78 21.40
C HIS A 62 -12.26 -13.28 20.27
N THR A 63 -12.70 -13.12 19.03
CA THR A 63 -12.01 -13.71 17.88
C THR A 63 -11.07 -12.72 17.21
N THR A 64 -9.85 -13.16 16.91
CA THR A 64 -8.91 -12.43 16.07
C THR A 64 -8.86 -13.06 14.67
N PHE A 65 -8.94 -12.23 13.65
CA PHE A 65 -8.65 -12.58 12.27
C PHE A 65 -7.35 -11.88 11.86
N GLU A 66 -6.32 -12.66 11.57
CA GLU A 66 -5.00 -12.15 11.24
C GLU A 66 -4.66 -12.48 9.78
N ALA A 67 -4.19 -11.49 9.02
CA ALA A 67 -3.71 -11.66 7.65
C ALA A 67 -2.24 -11.23 7.57
N ILE A 68 -1.34 -12.13 7.16
CA ILE A 68 0.10 -11.88 7.12
C ILE A 68 0.75 -12.29 5.80
N ASN A 69 1.98 -11.82 5.58
CA ASN A 69 2.85 -12.17 4.46
C ASN A 69 2.21 -11.99 3.08
N GLY A 70 1.34 -10.99 2.93
CA GLY A 70 0.64 -10.71 1.67
C GLY A 70 -0.68 -11.43 1.49
N ALA A 71 -1.29 -11.93 2.56
CA ALA A 71 -2.61 -12.54 2.48
C ALA A 71 -3.69 -11.50 2.11
N ASN A 72 -4.68 -11.92 1.33
CA ASN A 72 -5.91 -11.17 1.13
C ASN A 72 -7.07 -11.95 1.76
N LEU A 73 -7.59 -11.43 2.86
CA LEU A 73 -8.61 -12.10 3.67
C LEU A 73 -9.97 -11.41 3.51
N TYR A 74 -10.96 -12.14 3.04
CA TYR A 74 -12.34 -11.69 2.91
C TYR A 74 -13.20 -12.35 3.99
N ILE A 75 -13.89 -11.59 4.83
CA ILE A 75 -14.70 -12.11 5.94
C ILE A 75 -16.16 -11.85 5.66
N TRP A 76 -16.92 -12.91 5.38
CA TRP A 76 -18.36 -12.84 5.14
C TRP A 76 -19.11 -13.17 6.42
N GLN A 77 -19.60 -12.14 7.11
CA GLN A 77 -20.25 -12.30 8.43
C GLN A 77 -21.70 -12.77 8.36
N ASN A 78 -22.18 -13.16 7.16
CA ASN A 78 -23.48 -13.80 7.02
C ASN A 78 -23.52 -15.10 7.84
N GLY A 79 -24.48 -15.19 8.77
CA GLY A 79 -24.62 -16.34 9.68
C GLY A 79 -23.83 -16.23 10.98
N LEU A 80 -23.08 -15.14 11.20
CA LEU A 80 -22.46 -14.85 12.49
C LEU A 80 -23.43 -14.05 13.38
N SER A 81 -23.75 -14.59 14.55
CA SER A 81 -24.55 -13.91 15.58
C SER A 81 -23.72 -13.77 16.85
N LEU A 82 -23.39 -12.54 17.24
CA LEU A 82 -22.55 -12.27 18.41
C LEU A 82 -23.39 -11.84 19.62
N SER A 83 -23.01 -12.33 20.79
CA SER A 83 -23.56 -11.86 22.07
C SER A 83 -22.98 -10.50 22.48
N VAL A 84 -23.73 -9.74 23.28
CA VAL A 84 -23.24 -8.53 23.97
C VAL A 84 -21.93 -8.81 24.70
N GLY A 85 -20.94 -7.93 24.53
CA GLY A 85 -19.60 -8.08 25.11
C GLY A 85 -18.62 -8.89 24.27
N SER A 86 -19.03 -9.39 23.09
CA SER A 86 -18.10 -9.98 22.12
C SER A 86 -17.11 -8.95 21.58
N SER A 87 -15.94 -9.41 21.15
CA SER A 87 -14.96 -8.59 20.47
C SER A 87 -14.43 -9.25 19.20
N LEU A 88 -14.41 -8.51 18.09
CA LEU A 88 -13.70 -8.93 16.88
C LEU A 88 -12.47 -8.07 16.68
N ARG A 89 -11.31 -8.70 16.55
CA ARG A 89 -10.04 -8.06 16.22
C ARG A 89 -9.61 -8.45 14.81
N TYR A 90 -9.16 -7.47 14.04
CA TYR A 90 -8.62 -7.66 12.70
C TYR A 90 -7.16 -7.23 12.72
N GLU A 91 -6.24 -8.18 12.64
CA GLU A 91 -4.79 -7.93 12.64
C GLU A 91 -4.26 -7.96 11.20
N VAL A 92 -3.79 -6.81 10.73
CA VAL A 92 -3.31 -6.61 9.36
C VAL A 92 -1.79 -6.54 9.37
N GLY A 93 -1.14 -7.59 8.87
CA GLY A 93 0.31 -7.68 8.74
C GLY A 93 0.85 -7.22 7.38
N ASP A 94 2.16 -7.41 7.19
CA ASP A 94 2.92 -6.88 6.06
C ASP A 94 2.28 -7.13 4.69
N ALA A 95 1.98 -6.05 3.97
CA ALA A 95 1.45 -6.07 2.60
C ALA A 95 0.21 -6.96 2.44
N SER A 96 -0.55 -7.14 3.53
CA SER A 96 -1.74 -7.96 3.63
C SER A 96 -3.00 -7.09 3.65
N SER A 97 -4.13 -7.68 3.31
CA SER A 97 -5.42 -7.00 3.34
C SER A 97 -6.50 -7.80 4.05
N ILE A 98 -7.39 -7.11 4.75
CA ILE A 98 -8.62 -7.66 5.30
C ILE A 98 -9.81 -6.86 4.76
N THR A 99 -10.78 -7.55 4.17
CA THR A 99 -12.06 -7.00 3.74
C THR A 99 -13.19 -7.64 4.53
N VAL A 100 -14.00 -6.85 5.21
CA VAL A 100 -15.15 -7.31 5.99
C VAL A 100 -16.43 -7.01 5.23
N HIS A 101 -17.15 -8.08 4.88
CA HIS A 101 -18.50 -8.03 4.32
C HIS A 101 -19.49 -8.28 5.46
N PRO A 102 -20.12 -7.23 6.02
CA PRO A 102 -21.12 -7.43 7.06
C PRO A 102 -22.32 -8.15 6.46
N GLY A 103 -22.90 -9.07 7.22
CA GLY A 103 -24.19 -9.64 6.86
C GLY A 103 -25.33 -8.64 7.08
N SER A 104 -26.58 -9.12 7.09
CA SER A 104 -27.76 -8.34 7.57
C SER A 104 -27.74 -8.07 9.09
N PHE A 105 -26.54 -8.01 9.65
CA PHE A 105 -26.26 -7.92 11.06
C PHE A 105 -26.70 -6.56 11.58
N ASN A 106 -27.47 -6.55 12.67
CA ASN A 106 -27.55 -5.37 13.51
C ASN A 106 -26.21 -5.31 14.24
N TYR A 107 -25.35 -4.36 13.89
CA TYR A 107 -24.20 -4.01 14.72
C TYR A 107 -24.75 -3.62 16.10
N GLU A 108 -24.91 -4.60 17.00
CA GLU A 108 -25.35 -4.33 18.34
C GLU A 108 -24.28 -3.43 18.95
N ILE A 109 -24.70 -2.30 19.50
CA ILE A 109 -23.89 -1.17 19.97
C ILE A 109 -22.89 -1.59 21.10
N LEU A 110 -22.81 -2.89 21.43
CA LEU A 110 -22.13 -3.46 22.59
C LEU A 110 -21.08 -4.54 22.25
N SER A 111 -20.82 -4.85 20.96
CA SER A 111 -19.61 -5.58 20.57
C SER A 111 -18.47 -4.60 20.25
N SER A 112 -17.26 -4.90 20.71
CA SER A 112 -16.08 -4.09 20.37
C SER A 112 -15.42 -4.61 19.10
N HIS A 113 -14.92 -3.68 18.28
CA HIS A 113 -14.22 -4.01 17.05
C HIS A 113 -12.89 -3.25 17.02
N SER A 114 -11.79 -3.95 16.77
CA SER A 114 -10.49 -3.31 16.57
C SER A 114 -9.82 -3.73 15.27
N VAL A 115 -9.11 -2.79 14.67
CA VAL A 115 -8.24 -3.01 13.51
C VAL A 115 -6.83 -2.67 13.97
N ASP A 116 -5.96 -3.67 13.99
CA ASP A 116 -4.61 -3.54 14.49
C ASP A 116 -3.65 -3.76 13.32
N PHE A 117 -2.96 -2.71 12.88
CA PHE A 117 -1.88 -2.83 11.92
C PHE A 117 -0.64 -3.31 12.68
N ILE A 118 -0.21 -4.54 12.38
CA ILE A 118 0.84 -5.26 13.11
C ILE A 118 2.12 -5.45 12.28
N GLY A 119 2.10 -5.00 11.02
CA GLY A 119 3.23 -5.05 10.09
C GLY A 119 4.05 -3.77 10.04
N GLU A 120 5.24 -3.87 9.45
CA GLU A 120 6.12 -2.76 9.09
C GLU A 120 5.88 -2.32 7.61
N GLU A 121 5.37 -3.22 6.76
CA GLU A 121 4.91 -2.90 5.39
C GLU A 121 3.44 -2.43 5.37
N ALA A 122 3.03 -1.76 4.29
CA ALA A 122 1.67 -1.23 4.13
C ALA A 122 0.58 -2.31 4.29
N GLY A 123 -0.35 -2.11 5.21
CA GLY A 123 -1.55 -2.94 5.38
C GLY A 123 -2.81 -2.33 4.76
N SER A 124 -3.85 -3.13 4.52
CA SER A 124 -5.16 -2.60 4.15
C SER A 124 -6.31 -3.22 4.93
N PHE A 125 -7.20 -2.38 5.43
CA PHE A 125 -8.47 -2.80 5.98
C PHE A 125 -9.63 -2.10 5.25
N THR A 126 -10.60 -2.89 4.80
CA THR A 126 -11.82 -2.40 4.15
C THR A 126 -13.05 -2.96 4.86
N TYR A 127 -14.02 -2.10 5.14
CA TYR A 127 -15.35 -2.50 5.61
C TYR A 127 -16.39 -2.20 4.51
N GLU A 128 -17.23 -3.17 4.13
CA GLU A 128 -18.33 -2.91 3.20
C GLU A 128 -19.53 -2.33 3.95
N PHE A 129 -19.98 -1.14 3.58
CA PHE A 129 -21.15 -0.52 4.19
C PHE A 129 -22.45 -1.06 3.60
N THR A 130 -23.40 -1.44 4.46
CA THR A 130 -24.76 -1.82 4.05
C THR A 130 -25.79 -0.93 4.76
N SER A 131 -26.64 -0.25 3.98
CA SER A 131 -27.64 0.70 4.49
C SER A 131 -28.82 0.06 5.24
N SER A 132 -28.78 -1.26 5.45
CA SER A 132 -29.87 -2.05 6.05
C SER A 132 -29.74 -2.27 7.57
N GLY A 133 -28.63 -1.86 8.19
CA GLY A 133 -28.40 -1.99 9.64
C GLY A 133 -28.76 -0.74 10.43
N SER A 134 -29.21 -0.90 11.68
CA SER A 134 -29.56 0.22 12.58
C SER A 134 -28.38 0.78 13.41
N GLY A 135 -27.15 0.29 13.20
CA GLY A 135 -25.95 0.70 13.92
C GLY A 135 -25.01 1.55 13.07
N LYS A 136 -24.23 2.43 13.71
CA LYS A 136 -23.08 3.12 13.13
C LYS A 136 -21.81 2.36 13.52
N PRO A 137 -21.19 1.56 12.63
CA PRO A 137 -20.01 0.80 12.97
C PRO A 137 -18.88 1.72 13.45
N SER A 138 -18.16 1.29 14.48
CA SER A 138 -17.07 2.05 15.08
C SER A 138 -15.93 1.11 15.44
N PHE A 139 -14.75 1.38 14.90
CA PHE A 139 -13.55 0.59 15.11
C PHE A 139 -12.55 1.39 15.95
N THR A 140 -11.91 0.73 16.91
CA THR A 140 -10.64 1.22 17.46
C THR A 140 -9.52 0.80 16.51
N VAL A 141 -8.62 1.70 16.15
CA VAL A 141 -7.51 1.40 15.23
C VAL A 141 -6.19 1.61 15.95
N ASN A 142 -5.35 0.59 15.95
CA ASN A 142 -4.01 0.63 16.53
C ASN A 142 -2.94 0.41 15.46
N GLY A 143 -1.74 0.95 15.70
CA GLY A 143 -0.57 0.73 14.85
C GLY A 143 -0.63 1.39 13.47
N PHE A 144 -1.63 2.24 13.23
CA PHE A 144 -1.82 2.86 11.92
C PHE A 144 -0.64 3.76 11.54
N SER A 145 0.03 3.42 10.42
CA SER A 145 1.21 4.14 9.96
C SER A 145 1.17 4.48 8.46
N TYR A 146 2.27 5.03 7.95
CA TYR A 146 2.34 5.75 6.68
C TYR A 146 2.06 4.89 5.44
N GLY A 147 0.85 4.73 4.93
CA GLY A 147 0.60 3.83 3.77
C GLY A 147 -0.20 2.60 4.14
N ASP A 148 -0.56 2.46 5.41
CA ASP A 148 -1.67 1.62 5.80
C ASP A 148 -2.96 2.26 5.32
N SER A 149 -3.97 1.47 5.01
CA SER A 149 -5.22 1.97 4.45
C SER A 149 -6.44 1.54 5.23
N LEU A 150 -7.36 2.49 5.40
CA LEU A 150 -8.66 2.29 6.03
C LEU A 150 -9.73 2.74 5.06
N ASN A 151 -10.57 1.82 4.60
CA ASN A 151 -11.61 2.11 3.61
C ASN A 151 -12.99 1.66 4.05
N VAL A 152 -14.01 2.32 3.51
CA VAL A 152 -15.40 1.91 3.65
C VAL A 152 -16.06 1.85 2.28
N ALA A 153 -16.21 0.64 1.74
CA ALA A 153 -16.86 0.46 0.44
C ALA A 153 -18.34 0.87 0.55
N GLY A 154 -18.78 1.76 -0.34
CA GLY A 154 -20.16 2.27 -0.37
C GLY A 154 -20.38 3.59 0.39
N LEU A 155 -19.38 4.10 1.11
CA LEU A 155 -19.37 5.45 1.67
C LEU A 155 -18.16 6.24 1.14
N THR A 156 -18.25 7.57 1.19
CA THR A 156 -17.14 8.46 0.85
C THR A 156 -16.53 9.05 2.11
N TYR A 157 -15.30 9.55 2.01
CA TYR A 157 -14.67 10.34 3.08
C TYR A 157 -15.58 11.48 3.56
N ALA A 158 -15.59 11.74 4.87
CA ALA A 158 -16.38 12.81 5.47
C ALA A 158 -15.54 13.76 6.32
N SER A 159 -14.78 13.23 7.27
CA SER A 159 -13.93 14.07 8.14
C SER A 159 -12.78 13.29 8.76
N PHE A 160 -11.67 13.99 8.99
CA PHE A 160 -10.56 13.57 9.82
C PHE A 160 -10.29 14.65 10.87
N VAL A 161 -10.28 14.27 12.15
CA VAL A 161 -10.01 15.18 13.27
C VAL A 161 -8.92 14.58 14.14
N TYR A 162 -7.79 15.28 14.26
CA TYR A 162 -6.68 14.89 15.12
C TYR A 162 -6.65 15.74 16.40
N ASP A 163 -6.43 15.08 17.52
CA ASP A 163 -6.20 15.70 18.83
C ASP A 163 -4.73 15.50 19.24
N ALA A 164 -3.95 16.58 19.10
CA ALA A 164 -2.53 16.58 19.43
C ALA A 164 -2.22 16.40 20.93
N ASP A 165 -3.19 16.69 21.82
CA ASP A 165 -2.98 16.50 23.25
C ASP A 165 -3.05 15.02 23.65
N THR A 166 -3.88 14.24 22.94
CA THR A 166 -4.04 12.80 23.19
C THR A 166 -3.26 11.91 22.22
N GLY A 167 -2.86 12.44 21.07
CA GLY A 167 -2.25 11.66 19.98
C GLY A 167 -3.26 10.81 19.21
N ASN A 168 -4.57 11.07 19.37
CA ASN A 168 -5.62 10.27 18.75
C ASN A 168 -6.26 11.01 17.57
N ALA A 169 -6.76 10.26 16.60
CA ALA A 169 -7.54 10.82 15.49
C ALA A 169 -8.88 10.11 15.32
N VAL A 170 -9.85 10.82 14.77
CA VAL A 170 -11.16 10.28 14.39
C VAL A 170 -11.34 10.47 12.89
N LEU A 171 -11.41 9.35 12.16
CA LEU A 171 -11.71 9.30 10.73
C LEU A 171 -13.14 8.81 10.53
N ILE A 172 -13.92 9.53 9.74
CA ILE A 172 -15.33 9.22 9.45
C ILE A 172 -15.52 9.10 7.95
N TYR A 173 -16.20 8.02 7.55
CA TYR A 173 -16.78 7.84 6.22
C TYR A 173 -18.31 7.95 6.29
N GLY A 174 -18.91 8.60 5.30
CA GLY A 174 -20.36 8.80 5.15
C GLY A 174 -20.91 10.04 5.85
N ASP A 175 -22.22 10.18 5.82
CA ASP A 175 -22.93 11.28 6.49
C ASP A 175 -24.07 10.76 7.36
N ASP A 176 -24.57 11.61 8.26
CA ASP A 176 -25.63 11.22 9.20
C ASP A 176 -26.95 10.79 8.52
N ALA A 177 -27.15 11.10 7.24
CA ALA A 177 -28.37 10.77 6.50
C ALA A 177 -28.27 9.40 5.79
N ALA A 178 -27.11 9.08 5.21
CA ALA A 178 -26.82 7.82 4.54
C ALA A 178 -26.30 6.73 5.49
N GLY A 179 -25.83 7.13 6.68
CA GLY A 179 -25.13 6.29 7.65
C GLY A 179 -23.62 6.54 7.60
N SER A 180 -22.95 6.24 8.71
CA SER A 180 -21.54 6.55 8.90
C SER A 180 -20.78 5.39 9.52
N VAL A 181 -19.50 5.29 9.20
CA VAL A 181 -18.53 4.39 9.85
C VAL A 181 -17.42 5.23 10.44
N THR A 182 -17.05 4.94 11.69
CA THR A 182 -16.02 5.66 12.43
C THR A 182 -14.81 4.78 12.68
N PHE A 183 -13.61 5.31 12.43
CA PHE A 183 -12.34 4.76 12.90
C PHE A 183 -11.76 5.70 13.95
N ASN A 184 -11.50 5.18 15.14
CA ASN A 184 -10.85 5.90 16.24
C ASN A 184 -9.39 5.44 16.28
N LEU A 185 -8.50 6.22 15.68
CA LEU A 185 -7.07 5.92 15.57
C LEU A 185 -6.38 6.31 16.88
N GLU A 186 -5.74 5.35 17.53
CA GLU A 186 -5.03 5.56 18.79
C GLU A 186 -3.53 5.75 18.57
N ASN A 187 -2.95 6.73 19.28
CA ASN A 187 -1.49 6.99 19.31
C ASN A 187 -0.87 7.17 17.91
N MET A 188 -1.56 7.90 17.03
CA MET A 188 -1.13 8.15 15.67
C MET A 188 0.14 9.01 15.65
N ASP A 189 1.03 8.77 14.68
CA ASP A 189 2.18 9.66 14.47
C ASP A 189 1.70 11.08 14.21
N GLN A 190 2.11 12.02 15.06
CA GLN A 190 1.66 13.41 14.99
C GLN A 190 1.91 14.04 13.62
N SER A 191 3.04 13.71 12.99
CA SER A 191 3.42 14.28 11.71
C SER A 191 2.55 13.76 10.57
N LEU A 192 2.21 12.45 10.59
CA LEU A 192 1.22 11.87 9.69
C LEU A 192 -0.15 12.52 9.87
N ALA A 193 -0.60 12.66 11.12
CA ALA A 193 -1.89 13.25 11.45
C ALA A 193 -1.99 14.72 11.01
N GLU A 194 -0.95 15.53 11.22
CA GLU A 194 -0.91 16.93 10.78
C GLU A 194 -0.99 17.05 9.26
N LEU A 195 -0.32 16.17 8.50
CA LEU A 195 -0.40 16.15 7.04
C LEU A 195 -1.79 15.78 6.52
N ILE A 196 -2.42 14.76 7.11
CA ILE A 196 -3.80 14.40 6.75
C ILE A 196 -4.76 15.54 7.10
N ALA A 197 -4.57 16.20 8.24
CA ALA A 197 -5.42 17.30 8.65
C ALA A 197 -5.27 18.54 7.76
N GLU A 198 -4.09 18.76 7.16
CA GLU A 198 -3.83 19.87 6.23
C GLU A 198 -4.55 19.68 4.89
N ASP A 199 -4.49 18.47 4.31
CA ASP A 199 -5.17 18.13 3.05
C ASP A 199 -5.63 16.65 3.03
N PRO A 200 -6.79 16.33 3.61
CA PRO A 200 -7.26 14.96 3.71
C PRO A 200 -7.41 14.27 2.34
N ASP A 201 -7.81 15.02 1.31
CA ASP A 201 -8.06 14.52 -0.04
C ASP A 201 -6.76 14.16 -0.79
N ALA A 202 -5.60 14.66 -0.34
CA ALA A 202 -4.29 14.28 -0.86
C ALA A 202 -3.78 12.95 -0.30
N TYR A 203 -4.16 12.59 0.93
CA TYR A 203 -3.62 11.44 1.66
C TYR A 203 -4.58 10.25 1.74
N VAL A 204 -5.88 10.50 1.60
CA VAL A 204 -6.92 9.46 1.57
C VAL A 204 -7.52 9.43 0.18
N ASP A 205 -7.31 8.34 -0.56
CA ASP A 205 -8.04 8.15 -1.81
C ASP A 205 -9.56 8.15 -1.53
N ALA A 206 -10.29 9.13 -2.06
CA ALA A 206 -11.72 9.29 -1.77
C ALA A 206 -12.60 8.13 -2.27
N SER A 207 -12.06 7.25 -3.13
CA SER A 207 -12.74 6.07 -3.67
C SER A 207 -12.31 4.76 -3.03
N THR A 208 -11.08 4.67 -2.49
CA THR A 208 -10.52 3.44 -1.91
C THR A 208 -9.99 3.57 -0.49
N GLY A 209 -10.06 4.74 0.14
CA GLY A 209 -9.57 4.98 1.51
C GLY A 209 -8.09 4.70 1.71
N ALA A 210 -7.33 4.62 0.61
CA ALA A 210 -5.96 4.15 0.62
C ALA A 210 -4.97 5.29 0.86
N PHE A 211 -4.08 5.08 1.83
CA PHE A 211 -2.87 5.89 1.95
C PHE A 211 -1.85 5.30 1.00
N VAL A 212 -1.21 6.14 0.20
CA VAL A 212 -0.30 5.67 -0.84
C VAL A 212 0.97 6.49 -0.76
N ALA A 213 2.09 5.79 -0.59
CA ALA A 213 3.42 6.38 -0.58
C ALA A 213 3.77 6.97 -1.96
N PRO A 214 4.69 7.95 -2.01
CA PRO A 214 5.10 8.56 -3.27
C PRO A 214 5.80 7.54 -4.18
N MET A 215 5.52 7.60 -5.49
CA MET A 215 6.29 6.90 -6.54
C MET A 215 7.10 7.94 -7.32
N CYS A 216 8.36 8.20 -6.98
CA CYS A 216 9.07 9.36 -7.52
C CYS A 216 10.59 9.16 -7.64
N PHE A 217 11.22 10.01 -8.46
CA PHE A 217 12.67 10.18 -8.59
C PHE A 217 13.19 11.20 -7.59
N LEU A 218 14.31 10.93 -6.91
CA LEU A 218 14.94 11.93 -6.05
C LEU A 218 15.58 13.03 -6.92
N ALA A 219 15.58 14.27 -6.42
CA ALA A 219 16.40 15.36 -6.98
C ALA A 219 17.84 14.89 -7.28
N GLY A 220 18.40 15.31 -8.41
CA GLY A 220 19.70 14.90 -8.90
C GLY A 220 19.68 13.69 -9.83
N THR A 221 18.53 12.99 -9.95
CA THR A 221 18.38 11.87 -10.89
C THR A 221 18.42 12.36 -12.33
N ARG A 222 19.30 11.79 -13.14
CA ARG A 222 19.42 12.09 -14.58
C ARG A 222 18.42 11.30 -15.40
N ILE A 223 17.73 12.00 -16.27
CA ILE A 223 16.76 11.48 -17.23
C ILE A 223 17.32 11.67 -18.63
N ALA A 224 17.31 10.62 -19.44
CA ALA A 224 17.79 10.69 -20.81
C ALA A 224 16.86 11.59 -21.67
N SER A 225 17.47 12.50 -22.42
CA SER A 225 16.82 13.33 -23.46
C SER A 225 17.58 13.20 -24.78
N PRO A 226 16.99 13.60 -25.93
CA PRO A 226 17.69 13.57 -27.22
C PRO A 226 19.00 14.37 -27.23
N GLU A 227 19.10 15.43 -26.44
CA GLU A 227 20.26 16.32 -26.35
C GLU A 227 21.29 15.88 -25.29
N GLY A 228 21.00 14.82 -24.54
CA GLY A 228 21.84 14.33 -23.44
C GLY A 228 21.04 14.04 -22.18
N GLU A 229 21.71 13.71 -21.08
CA GLU A 229 21.05 13.49 -19.79
C GLU A 229 20.76 14.84 -19.10
N ARG A 230 19.55 15.01 -18.55
CA ARG A 230 19.12 16.20 -17.78
C ARG A 230 18.66 15.80 -16.39
N LEU A 231 18.90 16.64 -15.39
CA LEU A 231 18.39 16.40 -14.04
C LEU A 231 16.86 16.48 -14.04
N VAL A 232 16.20 15.63 -13.25
CA VAL A 232 14.74 15.56 -13.20
C VAL A 232 14.12 16.89 -12.72
N GLU A 233 14.78 17.58 -11.79
CA GLU A 233 14.36 18.89 -11.28
C GLU A 233 14.50 20.03 -12.30
N ASP A 234 15.31 19.84 -13.35
CA ASP A 234 15.54 20.83 -14.42
C ASP A 234 14.60 20.62 -15.62
N LEU A 235 13.78 19.56 -15.61
CA LEU A 235 12.80 19.32 -16.66
C LEU A 235 11.61 20.27 -16.52
N VAL A 236 11.13 20.77 -17.65
CA VAL A 236 9.91 21.59 -17.74
C VAL A 236 8.94 21.02 -18.76
N ILE A 237 7.68 21.45 -18.68
CA ILE A 237 6.63 21.06 -19.63
C ILE A 237 7.09 21.34 -21.06
N GLY A 238 6.97 20.34 -21.93
CA GLY A 238 7.38 20.39 -23.34
C GLY A 238 8.80 19.88 -23.61
N ASP A 239 9.65 19.72 -22.59
CA ASP A 239 10.96 19.08 -22.76
C ASP A 239 10.81 17.64 -23.27
N LEU A 240 11.72 17.20 -24.13
CA LEU A 240 11.70 15.83 -24.66
C LEU A 240 12.50 14.90 -23.75
N VAL A 241 11.92 13.77 -23.38
CA VAL A 241 12.61 12.66 -22.69
C VAL A 241 12.59 11.41 -23.55
N LEU A 242 13.64 10.59 -23.45
CA LEU A 242 13.75 9.33 -24.17
C LEU A 242 13.07 8.21 -23.39
N THR A 243 12.20 7.47 -24.08
CA THR A 243 11.59 6.25 -23.56
C THR A 243 12.44 5.02 -23.85
N VAL A 244 12.13 3.90 -23.18
CA VAL A 244 12.76 2.59 -23.44
C VAL A 244 12.61 2.11 -24.89
N SER A 245 11.58 2.57 -25.61
CA SER A 245 11.38 2.27 -27.03
C SER A 245 12.28 3.10 -27.96
N GLY A 246 13.08 4.02 -27.41
CA GLY A 246 13.90 4.98 -28.15
C GLY A 246 13.13 6.18 -28.69
N ALA A 247 11.85 6.34 -28.32
CA ALA A 247 11.05 7.48 -28.75
C ALA A 247 11.29 8.67 -27.84
N ALA A 248 11.42 9.87 -28.42
CA ALA A 248 11.41 11.12 -27.67
C ALA A 248 9.97 11.57 -27.44
N ARG A 249 9.58 11.77 -26.18
CA ARG A 249 8.22 12.20 -25.82
C ARG A 249 8.25 13.48 -24.99
N PRO A 250 7.32 14.42 -25.23
CA PRO A 250 7.26 15.65 -24.45
C PRO A 250 6.72 15.38 -23.05
N VAL A 251 7.38 15.96 -22.06
CA VAL A 251 6.89 16.08 -20.69
C VAL A 251 5.60 16.88 -20.68
N ARG A 252 4.52 16.30 -20.14
CA ARG A 252 3.23 16.97 -19.94
C ARG A 252 3.18 17.69 -18.61
N TRP A 253 3.78 17.10 -17.58
CA TRP A 253 3.87 17.70 -16.26
C TRP A 253 5.02 17.08 -15.46
N ILE A 254 5.54 17.86 -14.51
CA ILE A 254 6.51 17.40 -13.52
C ILE A 254 5.89 17.65 -12.14
N GLY A 255 5.44 16.58 -11.50
CA GLY A 255 4.96 16.64 -10.12
C GLY A 255 6.14 16.79 -9.17
N ARG A 256 6.06 17.68 -8.18
CA ARG A 256 7.07 17.85 -7.11
C ARG A 256 6.47 17.49 -5.76
N GLN A 257 7.17 16.72 -4.94
CA GLN A 257 6.72 16.38 -3.60
C GLN A 257 7.87 16.52 -2.62
N THR A 258 7.74 17.46 -1.68
CA THR A 258 8.78 17.73 -0.68
C THR A 258 8.57 16.86 0.54
N MET A 259 9.55 16.03 0.83
CA MET A 259 9.56 15.16 2.01
C MET A 259 10.47 15.73 3.10
N HIS A 260 10.23 15.27 4.31
CA HIS A 260 11.05 15.62 5.46
C HIS A 260 11.57 14.33 6.11
N ARG A 261 12.88 14.21 6.31
CA ARG A 261 13.53 12.97 6.78
C ARG A 261 13.02 12.46 8.12
N HIS A 262 12.57 13.38 8.97
CA HIS A 262 12.03 13.05 10.29
C HIS A 262 10.53 12.74 10.28
N PHE A 263 9.85 12.92 9.14
CA PHE A 263 8.43 12.69 8.99
C PHE A 263 8.22 11.51 8.03
N GLY A 264 7.58 10.46 8.54
CA GLY A 264 7.38 9.19 7.86
C GLY A 264 8.42 8.12 8.17
N GLU A 265 7.98 6.86 8.11
CA GLU A 265 8.83 5.71 8.37
C GLU A 265 9.97 5.65 7.35
N PRO A 266 11.22 5.36 7.79
CA PRO A 266 12.35 5.15 6.89
C PRO A 266 12.00 4.21 5.73
N ASP A 267 11.19 3.20 6.02
CA ASP A 267 10.88 2.15 5.08
C ASP A 267 9.95 2.58 3.95
N ARG A 268 9.26 3.71 4.13
CA ARG A 268 8.21 4.20 3.24
C ARG A 268 8.57 5.54 2.59
N VAL A 269 9.46 6.32 3.21
CA VAL A 269 9.82 7.68 2.77
C VAL A 269 11.28 7.80 2.33
N TRP A 270 12.21 7.06 2.94
CA TRP A 270 13.62 7.22 2.59
C TRP A 270 13.88 6.64 1.20
N PRO A 271 14.69 7.34 0.37
CA PRO A 271 15.04 6.85 -0.96
C PRO A 271 15.67 5.46 -0.89
N ILE A 272 15.39 4.63 -1.87
CA ILE A 272 16.19 3.45 -2.17
C ILE A 272 17.34 3.91 -3.06
N GLN A 273 18.56 3.66 -2.60
CA GLN A 273 19.77 3.77 -3.41
C GLN A 273 20.03 2.44 -4.09
N ILE A 274 20.07 2.47 -5.40
CA ILE A 274 20.52 1.37 -6.25
C ILE A 274 21.90 1.77 -6.78
N ALA A 275 22.94 1.11 -6.27
CA ALA A 275 24.32 1.45 -6.63
C ALA A 275 24.57 1.24 -8.12
N ALA A 276 25.47 2.04 -8.71
CA ALA A 276 25.87 1.87 -10.10
C ALA A 276 26.28 0.41 -10.42
N GLY A 277 25.75 -0.15 -11.51
CA GLY A 277 25.98 -1.52 -11.94
C GLY A 277 25.30 -2.62 -11.11
N ALA A 278 24.41 -2.27 -10.16
CA ALA A 278 23.77 -3.23 -9.26
C ALA A 278 22.67 -4.08 -9.92
N LEU A 279 22.02 -3.60 -10.97
CA LEU A 279 20.89 -4.30 -11.61
C LEU A 279 21.34 -5.16 -12.80
N ASP A 280 22.30 -4.65 -13.57
CA ASP A 280 22.90 -5.32 -14.72
C ASP A 280 24.29 -4.72 -15.04
N ASP A 281 24.96 -5.22 -16.06
CA ASP A 281 26.22 -4.67 -16.56
C ASP A 281 26.06 -3.18 -16.92
N ASN A 282 26.75 -2.32 -16.14
CA ASN A 282 26.69 -0.85 -16.22
C ASN A 282 25.29 -0.25 -16.01
N LEU A 283 24.38 -0.96 -15.32
CA LEU A 283 23.06 -0.44 -14.94
C LEU A 283 22.79 -0.60 -13.44
N PRO A 284 22.36 0.46 -12.74
CA PRO A 284 22.33 1.86 -13.19
C PRO A 284 23.72 2.39 -13.61
N ARG A 285 23.78 3.41 -14.47
CA ARG A 285 25.04 4.03 -14.90
C ARG A 285 25.72 4.81 -13.78
N TYR A 286 24.90 5.41 -12.92
CA TYR A 286 25.25 6.12 -11.70
C TYR A 286 24.29 5.67 -10.61
N ASP A 287 24.61 5.92 -9.35
CA ASP A 287 23.69 5.61 -8.25
C ASP A 287 22.32 6.23 -8.50
N LEU A 288 21.29 5.39 -8.53
CA LEU A 288 19.90 5.79 -8.76
C LEU A 288 19.19 5.87 -7.41
N PHE A 289 18.53 7.00 -7.17
CA PHE A 289 17.76 7.26 -5.95
C PHE A 289 16.30 7.49 -6.30
N VAL A 290 15.44 6.59 -5.83
CA VAL A 290 13.99 6.64 -6.07
C VAL A 290 13.23 6.35 -4.78
N SER A 291 11.97 6.73 -4.70
CA SER A 291 11.13 6.34 -3.56
C SER A 291 10.93 4.82 -3.51
N PRO A 292 10.59 4.23 -2.34
CA PRO A 292 10.45 2.78 -2.17
C PRO A 292 9.51 2.11 -3.18
N ASP A 293 8.41 2.77 -3.52
CA ASP A 293 7.36 2.20 -4.37
C ASP A 293 7.55 2.51 -5.86
N HIS A 294 8.58 3.26 -6.24
CA HIS A 294 8.85 3.59 -7.63
C HIS A 294 9.26 2.34 -8.41
N ALA A 295 8.57 2.06 -9.53
CA ALA A 295 8.78 0.84 -10.30
C ALA A 295 9.84 1.00 -11.39
N LEU A 296 10.67 -0.03 -11.53
CA LEU A 296 11.69 -0.18 -12.56
C LEU A 296 11.34 -1.37 -13.44
N LEU A 297 11.57 -1.27 -14.76
CA LEU A 297 11.41 -2.42 -15.64
C LEU A 297 12.61 -3.35 -15.51
N ILE A 298 12.38 -4.56 -15.00
CA ILE A 298 13.38 -5.61 -14.89
C ILE A 298 12.78 -6.90 -15.44
N ASP A 299 13.41 -7.48 -16.46
CA ASP A 299 13.00 -8.73 -17.11
C ASP A 299 11.52 -8.77 -17.52
N GLY A 300 10.98 -7.63 -17.98
CA GLY A 300 9.58 -7.51 -18.41
C GLY A 300 8.56 -7.35 -17.27
N MET A 301 9.03 -7.08 -16.05
CA MET A 301 8.18 -6.82 -14.88
C MET A 301 8.45 -5.42 -14.32
N LEU A 302 7.41 -4.78 -13.79
CA LEU A 302 7.52 -3.53 -13.03
C LEU A 302 7.82 -3.87 -11.57
N VAL A 303 9.09 -3.73 -11.18
CA VAL A 303 9.58 -4.10 -9.85
C VAL A 303 9.78 -2.83 -9.02
N GLN A 304 9.09 -2.73 -7.88
CA GLN A 304 9.28 -1.64 -6.94
C GLN A 304 10.69 -1.67 -6.34
N ALA A 305 11.31 -0.50 -6.19
CA ALA A 305 12.67 -0.39 -5.68
C ALA A 305 12.84 -1.03 -4.27
N GLY A 306 11.83 -0.91 -3.41
CA GLY A 306 11.81 -1.53 -2.07
C GLY A 306 11.92 -3.06 -2.12
N ALA A 307 11.32 -3.70 -3.13
CA ALA A 307 11.40 -5.15 -3.32
C ALA A 307 12.82 -5.65 -3.67
N LEU A 308 13.71 -4.76 -4.11
CA LEU A 308 15.08 -5.06 -4.51
C LEU A 308 16.10 -4.92 -3.36
N VAL A 309 15.69 -4.38 -2.20
CA VAL A 309 16.59 -4.11 -1.07
C VAL A 309 17.28 -5.41 -0.63
N ASN A 310 18.61 -5.39 -0.64
CA ASN A 310 19.46 -6.53 -0.30
C ASN A 310 20.51 -6.21 0.78
N GLY A 311 20.51 -4.98 1.29
CA GLY A 311 21.42 -4.51 2.34
C GLY A 311 22.87 -4.29 1.87
N THR A 312 23.15 -4.39 0.58
CA THR A 312 24.49 -4.21 -0.01
C THR A 312 24.45 -3.28 -1.22
N SER A 313 24.21 -3.79 -2.43
CA SER A 313 24.15 -2.97 -3.65
C SER A 313 22.85 -2.21 -3.84
N VAL A 314 21.79 -2.62 -3.12
CA VAL A 314 20.51 -1.91 -3.07
C VAL A 314 20.14 -1.74 -1.60
N MET A 315 20.06 -0.48 -1.16
CA MET A 315 19.90 -0.14 0.24
C MET A 315 18.99 1.07 0.44
N ARG A 316 18.38 1.15 1.62
CA ARG A 316 17.69 2.35 2.06
C ARG A 316 18.73 3.44 2.33
N HIS A 317 18.59 4.56 1.64
CA HIS A 317 19.47 5.71 1.76
C HIS A 317 18.84 6.72 2.70
N ARG A 318 19.50 6.97 3.83
CA ARG A 318 19.10 8.03 4.74
C ARG A 318 19.46 9.39 4.11
N PRO A 319 18.48 10.27 3.81
CA PRO A 319 18.77 11.58 3.26
C PRO A 319 19.72 12.38 4.16
N ALA A 320 20.69 13.08 3.58
CA ALA A 320 21.59 13.95 4.33
C ALA A 320 20.85 15.17 4.86
N GLU A 321 20.06 15.80 3.99
CA GLU A 321 19.23 16.94 4.30
C GLU A 321 17.98 16.55 5.09
N VAL A 322 17.51 17.50 5.90
CA VAL A 322 16.28 17.33 6.68
C VAL A 322 15.06 17.40 5.76
N ARG A 323 15.12 18.21 4.70
CA ARG A 323 14.11 18.27 3.63
C ARG A 323 14.73 17.79 2.34
N PHE A 324 13.98 17.04 1.55
CA PHE A 324 14.42 16.57 0.24
C PHE A 324 13.21 16.46 -0.68
N THR A 325 13.42 16.60 -1.99
CA THR A 325 12.31 16.68 -2.94
C THR A 325 12.38 15.52 -3.93
N TYR A 326 11.21 14.92 -4.11
CA TYR A 326 10.92 13.93 -5.11
C TYR A 326 10.22 14.57 -6.31
N TYR A 327 10.46 14.03 -7.50
CA TYR A 327 9.87 14.47 -8.75
C TYR A 327 9.24 13.28 -9.48
N HIS A 328 8.10 13.49 -10.12
CA HIS A 328 7.48 12.48 -10.98
C HIS A 328 7.21 13.07 -12.36
N ILE A 329 7.64 12.36 -13.40
CA ILE A 329 7.46 12.75 -14.79
C ILE A 329 6.12 12.21 -15.29
N GLU A 330 5.27 13.09 -15.82
CA GLU A 330 4.06 12.73 -16.54
C GLU A 330 4.26 12.96 -18.05
N LEU A 331 3.89 11.95 -18.84
CA LEU A 331 3.81 12.00 -20.30
C LEU A 331 2.35 11.86 -20.75
N GLU A 332 2.10 11.91 -22.05
CA GLU A 332 0.75 11.76 -22.61
C GLU A 332 0.13 10.38 -22.37
N ASP A 333 0.95 9.33 -22.39
CA ASP A 333 0.54 7.97 -22.01
C ASP A 333 1.56 7.40 -21.03
N HIS A 334 1.12 6.43 -20.22
CA HIS A 334 1.99 5.69 -19.34
C HIS A 334 3.12 5.02 -20.12
N ALA A 335 4.37 5.30 -19.72
CA ALA A 335 5.55 4.84 -20.41
C ALA A 335 6.72 4.65 -19.44
N LEU A 336 7.83 4.16 -20.00
CA LEU A 336 9.08 3.98 -19.27
C LEU A 336 10.13 4.93 -19.85
N VAL A 337 10.65 5.81 -19.01
CA VAL A 337 11.78 6.71 -19.32
C VAL A 337 13.09 6.07 -18.88
N LEU A 338 14.22 6.56 -19.38
CA LEU A 338 15.54 6.08 -18.94
C LEU A 338 16.10 7.01 -17.85
N ALA A 339 16.08 6.55 -16.60
CA ALA A 339 16.62 7.23 -15.43
C ALA A 339 17.95 6.60 -15.00
N GLU A 340 19.04 7.36 -15.02
CA GLU A 340 20.42 6.84 -14.88
C GLU A 340 20.70 5.62 -15.80
N GLY A 341 20.04 5.59 -16.96
CA GLY A 341 20.07 4.49 -17.93
C GLY A 341 19.12 3.32 -17.65
N VAL A 342 18.42 3.29 -16.52
CA VAL A 342 17.46 2.24 -16.15
C VAL A 342 16.05 2.62 -16.63
N PRO A 343 15.28 1.71 -17.27
CA PRO A 343 13.90 2.01 -17.58
C PRO A 343 13.05 2.10 -16.30
N ALA A 344 12.42 3.25 -16.09
CA ALA A 344 11.69 3.60 -14.89
C ALA A 344 10.31 4.20 -15.24
N GLU A 345 9.34 3.95 -14.37
CA GLU A 345 7.92 4.25 -14.60
C GLU A 345 7.63 5.77 -14.61
N THR A 346 6.86 6.23 -15.60
CA THR A 346 6.25 7.57 -15.60
C THR A 346 4.92 7.56 -14.87
N PHE A 347 4.38 8.73 -14.55
CA PHE A 347 3.14 8.85 -13.81
C PHE A 347 1.99 8.06 -14.47
N VAL A 348 1.19 7.42 -13.62
CA VAL A 348 -0.06 6.74 -13.95
C VAL A 348 -1.08 7.02 -12.86
N ASP A 349 -2.37 7.04 -13.20
CA ASP A 349 -3.46 7.49 -12.32
C ASP A 349 -3.80 6.53 -11.16
N ASN A 350 -2.95 5.56 -10.84
CA ASN A 350 -3.01 4.85 -9.55
C ASN A 350 -2.47 5.71 -8.39
N VAL A 351 -1.87 6.86 -8.70
CA VAL A 351 -1.50 7.93 -7.77
C VAL A 351 -2.27 9.18 -8.16
N THR A 352 -2.94 9.83 -7.21
CA THR A 352 -3.58 11.12 -7.51
C THR A 352 -2.56 12.24 -7.65
N ARG A 353 -2.71 13.10 -8.67
CA ARG A 353 -1.88 14.30 -8.85
C ARG A 353 -1.99 15.28 -7.69
N ARG A 354 -3.08 15.20 -6.91
CA ARG A 354 -3.30 16.02 -5.70
C ARG A 354 -2.20 15.84 -4.65
N ARG A 355 -1.41 14.76 -4.71
CA ARG A 355 -0.29 14.49 -3.79
C ARG A 355 0.92 15.39 -3.96
N PHE A 356 1.06 16.05 -5.11
CA PHE A 356 2.25 16.86 -5.40
C PHE A 356 2.02 18.31 -4.93
N ASP A 357 3.06 18.91 -4.35
CA ASP A 357 3.07 20.31 -3.84
C ASP A 357 2.68 21.33 -4.92
N ASN A 358 2.73 20.97 -6.20
CA ASN A 358 2.36 21.80 -7.34
C ASN A 358 1.06 21.36 -8.04
N TYR A 359 0.18 20.60 -7.37
CA TYR A 359 -1.12 20.23 -7.94
C TYR A 359 -1.95 21.43 -8.39
N ALA A 360 -1.98 22.51 -7.61
CA ALA A 360 -2.70 23.73 -7.98
C ALA A 360 -2.21 24.33 -9.33
N GLU A 361 -0.92 24.16 -9.65
CA GLU A 361 -0.36 24.55 -10.95
C GLU A 361 -0.87 23.64 -12.07
N PHE A 362 -0.96 22.33 -11.82
CA PHE A 362 -1.55 21.36 -12.75
C PHE A 362 -3.02 21.68 -13.04
N GLU A 363 -3.82 21.88 -11.99
CA GLU A 363 -5.25 22.17 -12.11
C GLU A 363 -5.50 23.48 -12.86
N ALA A 364 -4.68 24.51 -12.64
CA ALA A 364 -4.76 25.75 -13.40
C ALA A 364 -4.46 25.57 -14.91
N LEU A 365 -3.58 24.64 -15.26
CA LEU A 365 -3.18 24.36 -16.64
C LEU A 365 -4.18 23.47 -17.38
N TYR A 366 -4.70 22.43 -16.70
CA TYR A 366 -5.44 21.34 -17.32
C TYR A 366 -6.87 21.18 -16.82
N GLY A 367 -7.23 21.83 -15.71
CA GLY A 367 -8.49 21.63 -14.99
C GLY A 367 -8.56 20.28 -14.27
N GLU A 368 -9.77 19.89 -13.86
CA GLU A 368 -10.02 18.54 -13.34
C GLU A 368 -9.68 17.49 -14.41
N PRO A 369 -8.88 16.44 -14.07
CA PRO A 369 -8.45 15.44 -15.04
C PRO A 369 -9.66 14.71 -15.64
N LYS A 370 -9.83 14.83 -16.96
CA LYS A 370 -10.97 14.24 -17.70
C LYS A 370 -10.67 12.86 -18.28
N GLN A 371 -9.39 12.47 -18.33
CA GLN A 371 -8.91 11.20 -18.89
C GLN A 371 -7.95 10.55 -17.93
N THR A 372 -8.19 9.27 -17.65
CA THR A 372 -7.25 8.41 -16.94
C THR A 372 -6.19 7.91 -17.92
N ILE A 373 -4.92 8.06 -17.55
CA ILE A 373 -3.78 7.44 -18.19
C ILE A 373 -3.89 5.93 -17.92
N ALA A 374 -4.07 5.15 -18.99
CA ALA A 374 -4.16 3.71 -18.88
C ALA A 374 -2.84 3.11 -18.40
N GLU A 375 -2.90 2.22 -17.40
CA GLU A 375 -1.73 1.51 -16.91
C GLU A 375 -1.17 0.55 -17.99
N MET A 376 0.14 0.31 -17.96
CA MET A 376 0.80 -0.62 -18.86
C MET A 376 0.47 -2.05 -18.42
N ASP A 377 0.18 -2.93 -19.38
CA ASP A 377 -0.11 -4.35 -19.10
C ASP A 377 1.19 -5.14 -18.86
N LEU A 378 1.81 -4.90 -17.71
CA LEU A 378 3.03 -5.57 -17.25
C LEU A 378 2.82 -6.14 -15.84
N PRO A 379 3.34 -7.35 -15.53
CA PRO A 379 3.31 -7.89 -14.17
C PRO A 379 4.05 -6.96 -13.19
N ARG A 380 3.48 -6.79 -11.99
CA ARG A 380 4.09 -5.98 -10.92
C ARG A 380 4.67 -6.86 -9.82
N VAL A 381 5.83 -6.47 -9.31
CA VAL A 381 6.48 -7.04 -8.12
C VAL A 381 6.57 -5.92 -7.08
N LYS A 382 5.75 -6.03 -6.04
CA LYS A 382 5.61 -5.01 -4.98
C LYS A 382 6.42 -5.33 -3.73
N SER A 383 6.83 -6.59 -3.53
CA SER A 383 7.58 -7.01 -2.34
C SER A 383 8.67 -8.01 -2.67
N ALA A 384 9.66 -8.11 -1.77
CA ALA A 384 10.81 -9.01 -1.94
C ALA A 384 10.41 -10.49 -2.10
N ARG A 385 9.28 -10.91 -1.52
CA ARG A 385 8.73 -12.27 -1.67
C ARG A 385 8.21 -12.56 -3.08
N GLN A 386 7.68 -11.54 -3.76
CA GLN A 386 7.21 -11.64 -5.15
C GLN A 386 8.37 -11.61 -6.15
N LEU A 387 9.57 -11.16 -5.73
CA LEU A 387 10.73 -11.05 -6.60
C LEU A 387 11.23 -12.43 -7.07
N PRO A 388 11.24 -12.69 -8.39
CA PRO A 388 11.74 -13.96 -8.95
C PRO A 388 13.14 -14.31 -8.45
N ALA A 389 13.37 -15.58 -8.16
CA ALA A 389 14.65 -16.07 -7.64
C ALA A 389 15.82 -15.78 -8.60
N SER A 390 15.59 -15.83 -9.92
CA SER A 390 16.59 -15.50 -10.94
C SER A 390 17.09 -14.06 -10.82
N ILE A 391 16.18 -13.09 -10.67
CA ILE A 391 16.51 -11.67 -10.52
C ILE A 391 17.25 -11.45 -9.19
N ARG A 392 16.74 -12.05 -8.11
CA ARG A 392 17.35 -11.96 -6.77
C ARG A 392 18.80 -12.47 -6.77
N GLU A 393 19.06 -13.62 -7.39
CA GLU A 393 20.42 -14.16 -7.48
C GLU A 393 21.31 -13.34 -8.42
N ARG A 394 20.80 -12.82 -9.55
CA ARG A 394 21.56 -11.92 -10.43
C ARG A 394 22.05 -10.68 -9.69
N ILE A 395 21.15 -10.00 -8.97
CA ILE A 395 21.50 -8.80 -8.20
C ILE A 395 22.51 -9.12 -7.10
N LYS A 396 22.39 -10.27 -6.41
CA LYS A 396 23.39 -10.72 -5.43
C LYS A 396 24.76 -10.97 -6.06
N VAL A 397 24.81 -11.53 -7.27
CA VAL A 397 26.09 -11.73 -8.00
C VAL A 397 26.69 -10.39 -8.36
N ARG A 398 25.91 -9.47 -8.96
CA ARG A 398 26.34 -8.11 -9.28
C ARG A 398 26.87 -7.37 -8.06
N ALA A 399 26.18 -7.48 -6.92
CA ALA A 399 26.62 -6.88 -5.65
C ALA A 399 28.04 -7.29 -5.24
N ARG A 400 28.41 -8.56 -5.48
CA ARG A 400 29.77 -9.07 -5.19
C ARG A 400 30.79 -8.54 -6.19
N GLU A 401 30.42 -8.45 -7.46
CA GLU A 401 31.30 -7.96 -8.54
C GLU A 401 31.65 -6.48 -8.34
N ILE A 402 30.65 -5.64 -8.07
CA ILE A 402 30.88 -4.21 -7.78
C ILE A 402 31.66 -4.04 -6.47
N GLY A 403 31.33 -4.80 -5.41
CA GLY A 403 32.04 -4.73 -4.13
C GLY A 403 33.49 -5.19 -4.20
N GLY A 404 33.80 -6.15 -5.10
CA GLY A 404 35.16 -6.61 -5.36
C GLY A 404 36.02 -5.63 -6.16
N SER A 405 35.40 -4.79 -7.01
CA SER A 405 36.10 -3.79 -7.83
C SER A 405 36.57 -2.54 -7.06
N VAL A 406 36.02 -2.28 -5.87
CA VAL A 406 36.40 -1.12 -5.02
C VAL A 406 37.59 -1.45 -4.09
N ALA A 407 37.96 -2.73 -3.99
CA ALA A 407 39.03 -3.23 -3.11
C ALA A 407 40.35 -3.58 -3.84
N ALA A 408 40.46 -3.29 -5.14
CA ALA A 408 41.65 -3.50 -5.97
C ALA A 408 42.16 -2.17 -6.53
#